data_AF-A0A1M6BK09-F1
#
_entry.id   AF-A0A1M6BK09-F1
#
_cell.length_a   1.000
_cell.length_b   1.000
_cell.length_c   1.000
_cell.angle_alpha   90.00
_cell.angle_beta   90.00
_cell.angle_gamma   90.00
#
_symmetry.space_group_name_H-M   'P 1'
#
loop_
_entity.id
_entity.type
_entity.pdbx_description
1 polymer ?
#
loop_
_entity_poly.entity_id
_entity_poly.type
_entity_poly.pdbx_seq_one_letter_code
_entity_poly.pdbx_strand_id
1 'polypeptide(L)'
;MLTRKTKLLLMKILSLFSVVRGYNIPIIALAQYLSSIFILAPERRALDVILDWRLFILVFVSTLTIASGYIINNFYDSEKDLINRPNKSMLDRLVSQKTKLQVYFALNFLATALAFIISFRAALFFAVYIFLIWFYSHKLKKYPIIGNLTASLLAVLPFFGILLYFKNFYHVIFAHATFLFLLILIREMIKDLENLKGDIANDYQTIPVRFGEKISKQVITILTISTVIPVYILIEKFDVGYMDIYFYLTFLFLIGFLFKLWQSNLHENYVLLHNTLKVLIVAGVFCIVLINPIVLIHGKAVLRM
;
A
#
# COMPACT_ATOMS: atom_id res chain seq x y z
N MET A 1 18.29 -8.77 -33.82
CA MET A 1 16.83 -8.56 -33.75
C MET A 1 16.20 -9.68 -32.93
N LEU A 2 15.38 -9.38 -31.92
CA LEU A 2 14.69 -10.42 -31.12
C LEU A 2 13.68 -11.19 -31.99
N THR A 3 13.60 -12.52 -31.84
CA THR A 3 12.60 -13.33 -32.56
C THR A 3 11.18 -13.00 -32.09
N ARG A 4 10.18 -13.21 -32.96
CA ARG A 4 8.75 -12.94 -32.66
C ARG A 4 8.28 -13.63 -31.37
N LYS A 5 8.76 -14.86 -31.12
CA LYS A 5 8.46 -15.62 -29.89
C LYS A 5 9.04 -14.93 -28.65
N THR A 6 10.30 -14.50 -28.69
CA THR A 6 10.93 -13.78 -27.57
C THR A 6 10.27 -12.43 -27.32
N LYS A 7 9.88 -11.71 -28.37
CA LYS A 7 9.15 -10.44 -28.26
C LYS A 7 7.79 -10.63 -27.57
N LEU A 8 7.04 -11.68 -27.94
CA LEU A 8 5.76 -12.02 -27.29
C LEU A 8 5.94 -12.41 -25.82
N LEU A 9 6.98 -13.18 -25.51
CA LEU A 9 7.30 -13.57 -24.13
C LEU A 9 7.61 -12.35 -23.27
N LEU A 10 8.47 -11.43 -23.76
CA LEU A 10 8.80 -10.19 -23.08
C LEU A 10 7.56 -9.33 -22.82
N MET A 11 6.66 -9.19 -23.80
CA MET A 11 5.41 -8.47 -23.61
C MET A 11 4.51 -9.11 -22.55
N LYS A 12 4.45 -10.45 -22.48
CA LYS A 12 3.70 -11.16 -21.44
C LYS A 12 4.31 -10.96 -20.05
N ILE A 13 5.64 -10.92 -19.94
CA ILE A 13 6.33 -10.63 -18.68
C ILE A 13 6.05 -9.19 -18.24
N LEU A 14 6.16 -8.22 -19.15
CA LEU A 14 5.85 -6.81 -18.88
C LEU A 14 4.38 -6.62 -18.49
N SER A 15 3.47 -7.33 -19.16
CA SER A 15 2.05 -7.36 -18.82
C SER A 15 1.82 -7.91 -17.41
N LEU A 16 2.45 -9.04 -17.05
CA LEU A 16 2.34 -9.59 -15.69
C LEU A 16 2.91 -8.63 -14.63
N PHE A 17 4.03 -7.97 -14.92
CA PHE A 17 4.61 -6.94 -14.05
C PHE A 17 3.67 -5.74 -13.86
N SER A 18 2.96 -5.32 -14.93
CA SER A 18 1.92 -4.28 -14.87
C SER A 18 0.72 -4.70 -14.01
N VAL A 19 0.22 -5.93 -14.21
CA VAL A 19 -0.91 -6.51 -13.47
C VAL A 19 -0.60 -6.57 -11.97
N VAL A 20 0.59 -7.06 -11.62
CA VAL A 20 1.08 -7.18 -10.24
C VAL A 20 1.47 -5.82 -9.64
N ARG A 21 1.46 -4.73 -10.42
CA ARG A 21 1.94 -3.41 -10.02
C ARG A 21 3.34 -3.49 -9.40
N GLY A 22 4.26 -4.14 -10.10
CA GLY A 22 5.57 -4.53 -9.58
C GLY A 22 6.43 -3.36 -9.05
N TYR A 23 6.13 -2.11 -9.41
CA TYR A 23 6.78 -0.92 -8.84
C TYR A 23 6.35 -0.60 -7.40
N ASN A 24 5.16 -1.02 -6.96
CA ASN A 24 4.68 -0.77 -5.59
C ASN A 24 5.26 -1.77 -4.58
N ILE A 25 5.51 -3.00 -5.01
CA ILE A 25 5.93 -4.10 -4.12
C ILE A 25 7.28 -3.82 -3.44
N PRO A 26 8.34 -3.37 -4.15
CA PRO A 26 9.61 -3.00 -3.52
C PRO A 26 9.48 -1.91 -2.47
N ILE A 27 8.59 -0.94 -2.68
CA ILE A 27 8.35 0.14 -1.70
C ILE A 27 7.72 -0.43 -0.42
N ILE A 28 6.79 -1.38 -0.54
CA ILE A 28 6.18 -2.01 0.64
C ILE A 28 7.19 -2.88 1.38
N ALA A 29 7.99 -3.67 0.65
CA ALA A 29 9.09 -4.44 1.25
C ALA A 29 10.09 -3.54 1.96
N LEU A 30 10.48 -2.42 1.34
CA LEU A 30 11.35 -1.41 1.93
C LEU A 30 10.74 -0.82 3.20
N ALA A 31 9.46 -0.42 3.15
CA ALA A 31 8.75 0.12 4.31
C ALA A 31 8.71 -0.87 5.47
N GLN A 32 8.50 -2.16 5.18
CA GLN A 32 8.51 -3.23 6.16
C GLN A 32 9.89 -3.41 6.82
N TYR A 33 10.98 -3.36 6.05
CA TYR A 33 12.35 -3.39 6.61
C TYR A 33 12.68 -2.13 7.41
N LEU A 34 12.38 -0.94 6.89
CA LEU A 34 12.65 0.32 7.59
C LEU A 34 11.87 0.38 8.91
N SER A 35 10.60 -0.04 8.91
CA SER A 35 9.81 -0.15 10.14
C SER A 35 10.42 -1.17 11.10
N SER A 36 10.97 -2.27 10.59
CA SER A 36 11.64 -3.29 11.41
C SER A 36 12.89 -2.74 12.11
N ILE A 37 13.72 -2.00 11.38
CA ILE A 37 15.00 -1.46 11.85
C ILE A 37 14.78 -0.28 12.81
N PHE A 38 13.98 0.71 12.42
CA PHE A 38 13.90 1.99 13.14
C PHE A 38 12.78 2.05 14.17
N ILE A 39 11.78 1.17 14.10
CA ILE A 39 10.61 1.21 14.99
C ILE A 39 10.48 -0.05 15.84
N LEU A 40 10.58 -1.24 15.25
CA LEU A 40 10.29 -2.51 15.95
C LEU A 40 11.48 -3.09 16.72
N ALA A 41 12.69 -2.86 16.23
CA ALA A 41 13.92 -3.34 16.85
C ALA A 41 15.05 -2.29 16.80
N PRO A 42 14.82 -1.06 17.33
CA PRO A 42 15.81 0.01 17.29
C PRO A 42 17.12 -0.34 18.01
N GLU A 43 17.05 -1.24 19.01
CA GLU A 43 18.21 -1.72 19.77
C GLU A 43 19.06 -2.76 19.01
N ARG A 44 18.52 -3.35 17.93
CA ARG A 44 19.26 -4.34 17.14
C ARG A 44 20.06 -3.65 16.05
N ARG A 45 21.21 -4.24 15.69
CA ARG A 45 21.99 -3.77 14.55
C ARG A 45 21.17 -3.94 13.27
N ALA A 46 21.18 -2.92 12.42
CA ALA A 46 20.45 -2.97 11.16
C ALA A 46 20.83 -4.18 10.28
N LEU A 47 22.11 -4.56 10.26
CA LEU A 47 22.58 -5.75 9.53
C LEU A 47 21.98 -7.05 10.07
N ASP A 48 21.86 -7.19 11.40
CA ASP A 48 21.28 -8.39 12.00
C ASP A 48 19.79 -8.51 11.65
N VAL A 49 19.08 -7.38 11.56
CA VAL A 49 17.68 -7.35 11.13
C VAL A 49 17.55 -7.69 9.64
N ILE A 50 18.41 -7.16 8.77
CA ILE A 50 18.37 -7.41 7.32
C ILE A 50 18.73 -8.87 7.00
N LEU A 51 19.71 -9.44 7.72
CA LEU A 51 20.17 -10.82 7.52
C LEU A 51 19.30 -11.86 8.25
N ASP A 52 18.29 -11.44 9.02
CA ASP A 52 17.36 -12.34 9.67
C ASP A 52 16.50 -13.07 8.62
N TRP A 53 16.79 -14.36 8.42
CA TRP A 53 16.10 -15.20 7.45
C TRP A 53 14.59 -15.31 7.72
N ARG A 54 14.14 -15.21 8.98
CA ARG A 54 12.72 -15.28 9.34
C ARG A 54 12.01 -13.99 8.92
N LEU A 55 12.64 -12.84 9.18
CA LEU A 55 12.11 -11.56 8.71
C LEU A 55 12.07 -11.52 7.18
N PHE A 56 13.13 -11.99 6.52
CA PHE A 56 13.17 -12.08 5.07
C PHE A 56 11.99 -12.88 4.51
N ILE A 57 11.72 -14.08 5.06
CA ILE A 57 10.57 -14.89 4.64
C ILE A 57 9.25 -14.17 4.89
N LEU A 58 9.07 -13.49 6.03
CA LEU A 58 7.83 -12.76 6.32
C LEU A 58 7.59 -11.58 5.36
N VAL A 59 8.63 -10.81 5.05
CA VAL A 59 8.57 -9.75 4.05
C VAL A 59 8.28 -10.35 2.68
N PHE A 60 8.96 -11.44 2.32
CA PHE A 60 8.75 -12.12 1.04
C PHE A 60 7.32 -12.64 0.91
N VAL A 61 6.79 -13.33 1.91
CA VAL A 61 5.39 -13.78 1.97
C VAL A 61 4.44 -12.59 1.82
N SER A 62 4.69 -11.48 2.52
CA SER A 62 3.90 -10.25 2.36
C SER A 62 3.89 -9.78 0.90
N THR A 63 5.05 -9.72 0.25
CA THR A 63 5.14 -9.31 -1.16
C THR A 63 4.39 -10.26 -2.10
N LEU A 64 4.45 -11.58 -1.87
CA LEU A 64 3.71 -12.57 -2.66
C LEU A 64 2.20 -12.42 -2.49
N THR A 65 1.72 -12.21 -1.26
CA THR A 65 0.29 -12.00 -0.98
C THR A 65 -0.22 -10.68 -1.55
N ILE A 66 0.58 -9.62 -1.51
CA ILE A 66 0.21 -8.33 -2.14
C ILE A 66 0.20 -8.48 -3.66
N ALA A 67 1.17 -9.18 -4.24
CA ALA A 67 1.22 -9.46 -5.67
C ALA A 67 -0.01 -10.25 -6.14
N SER A 68 -0.38 -11.32 -5.43
CA SER A 68 -1.60 -12.08 -5.70
C SER A 68 -2.85 -11.20 -5.53
N GLY A 69 -2.86 -10.32 -4.53
CA GLY A 69 -3.92 -9.33 -4.32
C GLY A 69 -4.12 -8.38 -5.50
N TYR A 70 -3.04 -7.88 -6.10
CA TYR A 70 -3.15 -7.08 -7.31
C TYR A 70 -3.67 -7.87 -8.51
N ILE A 71 -3.30 -9.14 -8.64
CA ILE A 71 -3.79 -10.02 -9.71
C ILE A 71 -5.31 -10.25 -9.57
N ILE A 72 -5.80 -10.63 -8.40
CA ILE A 72 -7.23 -10.90 -8.21
C ILE A 72 -8.06 -9.61 -8.32
N ASN A 73 -7.53 -8.48 -7.86
CA ASN A 73 -8.18 -7.19 -8.05
C ASN A 73 -8.29 -6.85 -9.55
N ASN A 74 -7.22 -7.03 -10.33
CA ASN A 74 -7.23 -6.81 -11.78
C ASN A 74 -8.16 -7.78 -12.53
N PHE A 75 -8.28 -9.02 -12.06
CA PHE A 75 -9.22 -10.00 -12.60
C PHE A 75 -10.67 -9.48 -12.51
N TYR A 76 -11.10 -9.03 -11.32
CA TYR A 76 -12.45 -8.52 -11.09
C TYR A 76 -12.68 -7.08 -11.61
N ASP A 77 -11.64 -6.29 -11.88
CA ASP A 77 -11.74 -4.90 -12.38
C ASP A 77 -11.63 -4.80 -13.91
N SER A 78 -11.50 -5.91 -14.64
CA SER A 78 -11.06 -5.89 -16.05
C SER A 78 -11.96 -5.12 -17.05
N GLU A 79 -13.24 -4.94 -16.75
CA GLU A 79 -14.19 -4.13 -17.54
C GLU A 79 -14.14 -2.65 -17.13
N LYS A 80 -14.21 -2.39 -15.81
CA LYS A 80 -14.05 -1.06 -15.21
C LYS A 80 -12.74 -0.38 -15.63
N ASP A 81 -11.63 -1.11 -15.56
CA ASP A 81 -10.30 -0.59 -15.89
C ASP A 81 -10.15 -0.33 -17.40
N LEU A 82 -10.92 -0.98 -18.27
CA LEU A 82 -10.90 -0.69 -19.71
C LEU A 82 -11.41 0.73 -19.99
N ILE A 83 -12.41 1.18 -19.23
CA ILE A 83 -13.00 2.52 -19.36
C ILE A 83 -12.07 3.56 -18.73
N ASN A 84 -11.59 3.30 -17.52
CA ASN A 84 -10.82 4.28 -16.76
C ASN A 84 -9.36 4.41 -17.24
N ARG A 85 -8.75 3.32 -17.71
CA ARG A 85 -7.31 3.27 -18.03
C ARG A 85 -7.04 2.40 -19.28
N PRO A 86 -7.55 2.77 -20.46
CA PRO A 86 -7.59 1.91 -21.64
C PRO A 86 -6.21 1.40 -22.07
N ASN A 87 -5.20 2.27 -22.14
CA ASN A 87 -3.85 1.90 -22.58
C ASN A 87 -3.21 0.84 -21.66
N LYS A 88 -3.37 1.00 -20.34
CA LYS A 88 -2.87 0.04 -19.36
C LYS A 88 -3.65 -1.29 -19.46
N SER A 89 -4.97 -1.22 -19.55
CA SER A 89 -5.82 -2.40 -19.63
C SER A 89 -5.57 -3.24 -20.88
N MET A 90 -5.21 -2.60 -21.99
CA MET A 90 -4.79 -3.30 -23.22
C MET A 90 -3.49 -4.09 -23.01
N LEU A 91 -2.51 -3.53 -22.29
CA LEU A 91 -1.29 -4.26 -21.90
C LEU A 91 -1.63 -5.42 -20.95
N ASP A 92 -2.45 -5.19 -19.93
CA ASP A 92 -2.84 -6.18 -18.92
C ASP A 92 -3.67 -7.35 -19.51
N ARG A 93 -4.31 -7.15 -20.66
CA ARG A 93 -5.08 -8.18 -21.39
C ARG A 93 -4.23 -9.12 -22.23
N LEU A 94 -2.93 -8.86 -22.40
CA LEU A 94 -2.00 -9.80 -23.04
C LEU A 94 -1.84 -11.11 -22.26
N VAL A 95 -2.12 -11.07 -20.94
CA VAL A 95 -2.19 -12.24 -20.07
C VAL A 95 -3.65 -12.66 -19.93
N SER A 96 -3.93 -13.93 -20.25
CA SER A 96 -5.29 -14.47 -20.18
C SER A 96 -5.83 -14.50 -18.75
N GLN A 97 -7.16 -14.38 -18.60
CA GLN A 97 -7.82 -14.48 -17.28
C GLN A 97 -7.52 -15.82 -16.58
N LYS A 98 -7.42 -16.93 -17.33
CA LYS A 98 -7.02 -18.24 -16.80
C LYS A 98 -5.60 -18.19 -16.20
N THR A 99 -4.64 -17.58 -16.91
CA THR A 99 -3.27 -17.42 -16.42
C THR A 99 -3.23 -16.55 -15.16
N LYS A 100 -4.01 -15.47 -15.11
CA LYS A 100 -4.12 -14.62 -13.91
C LYS A 100 -4.56 -15.44 -12.69
N LEU A 101 -5.62 -16.25 -12.81
CA LEU A 101 -6.08 -17.11 -11.72
C LEU A 101 -5.05 -18.19 -11.32
N GLN A 102 -4.40 -18.83 -12.30
CA GLN A 102 -3.34 -19.81 -12.01
C GLN A 102 -2.19 -19.19 -11.22
N VAL A 103 -1.70 -18.02 -11.63
CA VAL A 103 -0.64 -17.30 -10.90
C VAL A 103 -1.12 -16.86 -9.52
N TYR A 104 -2.35 -16.38 -9.40
CA TYR A 104 -2.95 -16.02 -8.10
C TYR A 104 -2.93 -17.20 -7.11
N PHE A 105 -3.42 -18.37 -7.52
CA PHE A 105 -3.43 -19.56 -6.65
C PHE A 105 -2.01 -20.04 -6.33
N ALA A 106 -1.10 -20.04 -7.31
CA ALA A 106 0.30 -20.44 -7.10
C ALA A 106 1.01 -19.54 -6.08
N LEU A 107 0.86 -18.21 -6.20
CA LEU A 107 1.45 -17.24 -5.27
C LEU A 107 0.89 -17.39 -3.85
N ASN A 108 -0.43 -17.56 -3.70
CA ASN A 108 -1.07 -17.73 -2.39
C ASN A 108 -0.69 -19.05 -1.72
N PHE A 109 -0.59 -20.14 -2.49
CA PHE A 109 -0.11 -21.41 -1.98
C PHE A 109 1.32 -21.30 -1.48
N LEU A 110 2.22 -20.70 -2.28
CA LEU A 110 3.61 -20.47 -1.89
C LEU A 110 3.72 -19.58 -0.64
N ALA A 111 2.98 -18.47 -0.61
CA ALA A 111 2.95 -17.54 0.52
C ALA A 111 2.52 -18.26 1.81
N THR A 112 1.46 -19.06 1.74
CA THR A 112 0.93 -19.80 2.89
C THR A 112 1.91 -20.89 3.36
N ALA A 113 2.50 -21.65 2.43
CA ALA A 113 3.50 -22.68 2.73
C ALA A 113 4.74 -22.09 3.43
N LEU A 114 5.25 -20.97 2.92
CA LEU A 114 6.38 -20.25 3.54
C LEU A 114 6.01 -19.66 4.90
N ALA A 115 4.80 -19.14 5.07
CA ALA A 115 4.33 -18.65 6.37
C ALA A 115 4.24 -19.78 7.42
N PHE A 116 3.86 -20.99 7.02
CA PHE A 116 3.85 -22.18 7.89
C PHE A 116 5.24 -22.55 8.39
N ILE A 117 6.29 -22.37 7.57
CA ILE A 117 7.69 -22.60 7.99
C ILE A 117 8.08 -21.68 9.15
N ILE A 118 7.53 -20.46 9.20
CA ILE A 118 7.81 -19.50 10.27
C ILE A 118 7.03 -19.85 11.53
N SER A 119 5.71 -19.97 11.44
CA SER A 119 4.86 -20.43 12.54
C SER A 119 3.41 -20.64 12.08
N PHE A 120 2.65 -21.45 12.84
CA PHE A 120 1.21 -21.59 12.64
C PHE A 120 0.47 -20.24 12.73
N ARG A 121 0.87 -19.35 13.65
CA ARG A 121 0.26 -18.02 13.83
C ARG A 121 0.46 -17.14 12.59
N ALA A 122 1.67 -17.17 12.00
CA ALA A 122 1.97 -16.45 10.77
C ALA A 122 1.15 -17.01 9.59
N ALA A 123 1.07 -18.33 9.46
CA ALA A 123 0.24 -18.97 8.43
C ALA A 123 -1.24 -18.59 8.55
N LEU A 124 -1.80 -18.61 9.76
CA LEU A 124 -3.17 -18.20 10.01
C LEU A 124 -3.39 -16.71 9.66
N PHE A 125 -2.47 -15.84 10.04
CA PHE A 125 -2.53 -14.42 9.70
C PHE A 125 -2.58 -14.20 8.18
N PHE A 126 -1.66 -14.81 7.42
CA PHE A 126 -1.63 -14.66 5.97
C PHE A 126 -2.81 -15.35 5.28
N ALA A 127 -3.31 -16.47 5.80
CA ALA A 127 -4.52 -17.11 5.27
C ALA A 127 -5.75 -16.18 5.39
N VAL A 128 -5.95 -15.57 6.57
CA VAL A 128 -6.99 -14.56 6.78
C VAL A 128 -6.77 -13.35 5.86
N TYR A 129 -5.54 -12.87 5.75
CA TYR A 129 -5.22 -11.74 4.89
C TYR A 129 -5.53 -12.01 3.41
N ILE A 130 -5.15 -13.18 2.88
CA ILE A 130 -5.48 -13.64 1.52
C ILE A 130 -7.01 -13.68 1.33
N PHE A 131 -7.73 -14.24 2.30
CA PHE A 131 -9.19 -14.29 2.26
C PHE A 131 -9.81 -12.89 2.22
N LEU A 132 -9.35 -11.97 3.06
CA LEU A 132 -9.86 -10.60 3.09
C LEU A 132 -9.58 -9.85 1.77
N ILE A 133 -8.41 -10.05 1.15
CA ILE A 133 -8.08 -9.50 -0.18
C ILE A 133 -9.05 -10.01 -1.25
N TRP A 134 -9.30 -11.32 -1.26
CA TRP A 134 -10.26 -11.94 -2.18
C TRP A 134 -11.68 -11.41 -1.95
N PHE A 135 -12.13 -11.41 -0.70
CA PHE A 135 -13.47 -10.96 -0.31
C PHE A 135 -13.70 -9.49 -0.64
N TYR A 136 -12.66 -8.66 -0.46
CA TYR A 136 -12.64 -7.28 -0.90
C TYR A 136 -12.84 -7.17 -2.42
N SER A 137 -12.00 -7.87 -3.19
CA SER A 137 -11.97 -7.79 -4.65
C SER A 137 -13.26 -8.33 -5.28
N HIS A 138 -13.86 -9.35 -4.67
CA HIS A 138 -15.07 -9.98 -5.15
C HIS A 138 -16.33 -9.18 -4.79
N LYS A 139 -16.44 -8.66 -3.56
CA LYS A 139 -17.71 -8.13 -3.03
C LYS A 139 -17.59 -6.74 -2.37
N LEU A 140 -16.66 -6.54 -1.45
CA LEU A 140 -16.69 -5.34 -0.60
C LEU A 140 -16.41 -4.04 -1.35
N LYS A 141 -15.60 -4.08 -2.41
CA LYS A 141 -15.24 -2.90 -3.20
C LYS A 141 -16.43 -2.18 -3.86
N LYS A 142 -17.58 -2.85 -3.99
CA LYS A 142 -18.80 -2.27 -4.59
C LYS A 142 -19.58 -1.38 -3.61
N TYR A 143 -19.25 -1.45 -2.32
CA TYR A 143 -19.90 -0.63 -1.28
C TYR A 143 -19.11 0.66 -1.03
N PRO A 144 -19.77 1.82 -0.87
CA PRO A 144 -19.13 3.14 -0.90
C PRO A 144 -18.07 3.32 0.19
N ILE A 145 -18.48 3.14 1.45
CA ILE A 145 -17.62 3.41 2.61
C ILE A 145 -16.80 2.17 2.94
N ILE A 146 -17.46 1.00 2.95
CA ILE A 146 -16.84 -0.27 3.33
C ILE A 146 -15.71 -0.64 2.36
N GLY A 147 -15.86 -0.36 1.05
CA GLY A 147 -14.82 -0.59 0.06
C GLY A 147 -13.55 0.18 0.40
N ASN A 148 -13.64 1.49 0.58
CA ASN A 148 -12.49 2.35 0.85
C ASN A 148 -11.83 2.06 2.20
N LEU A 149 -12.62 1.82 3.25
CA LEU A 149 -12.10 1.41 4.56
C LEU A 149 -11.34 0.08 4.47
N THR A 150 -11.93 -0.92 3.81
CA THR A 150 -11.30 -2.24 3.65
C THR A 150 -10.03 -2.15 2.81
N ALA A 151 -10.04 -1.42 1.69
CA ALA A 151 -8.87 -1.23 0.85
C ALA A 151 -7.70 -0.61 1.62
N SER A 152 -8.00 0.40 2.44
CA SER A 152 -7.00 1.11 3.24
C SER A 152 -6.46 0.25 4.37
N LEU A 153 -7.33 -0.52 5.02
CA LEU A 153 -6.94 -1.48 6.06
C LEU A 153 -6.04 -2.58 5.48
N LEU A 154 -6.43 -3.18 4.36
CA LEU A 154 -5.64 -4.20 3.65
C LEU A 154 -4.25 -3.71 3.24
N ALA A 155 -4.08 -2.41 2.97
CA ALA A 155 -2.79 -1.84 2.63
C ALA A 155 -1.84 -1.70 3.83
N VAL A 156 -2.37 -1.55 5.05
CA VAL A 156 -1.58 -1.41 6.30
C VAL A 156 -1.40 -2.76 7.02
N LEU A 157 -2.28 -3.74 6.78
CA LEU A 157 -2.22 -5.06 7.41
C LEU A 157 -0.86 -5.79 7.33
N PRO A 158 -0.10 -5.78 6.22
CA PRO A 158 1.20 -6.45 6.14
C PRO A 158 2.21 -6.05 7.23
N PHE A 159 2.14 -4.82 7.73
CA PHE A 159 3.02 -4.34 8.80
C PHE A 159 2.73 -5.05 10.14
N PHE A 160 1.47 -5.42 10.39
CA PHE A 160 1.08 -6.20 11.57
C PHE A 160 1.57 -7.65 11.50
N GLY A 161 1.74 -8.22 10.30
CA GLY A 161 2.35 -9.54 10.13
C GLY A 161 3.78 -9.60 10.66
N ILE A 162 4.53 -8.50 10.50
CA ILE A 162 5.89 -8.35 11.05
C ILE A 162 5.86 -8.03 12.54
N LEU A 163 4.89 -7.25 13.01
CA LEU A 163 4.70 -6.98 14.44
C LEU A 163 4.58 -8.29 15.25
N LEU A 164 3.85 -9.29 14.71
CA LEU A 164 3.70 -10.61 15.34
C LEU A 164 5.05 -11.33 15.54
N TYR A 165 6.04 -11.06 14.70
CA TYR A 165 7.38 -11.64 14.80
C TYR A 165 8.18 -11.05 15.96
N PHE A 166 8.22 -9.72 16.06
CA PHE A 166 8.97 -9.02 17.11
C PHE A 166 8.29 -9.11 18.48
N LYS A 167 6.99 -9.44 18.54
CA LYS A 167 6.20 -9.57 19.78
C LYS A 167 6.19 -8.33 20.68
N ASN A 168 6.64 -7.20 20.15
CA ASN A 168 6.72 -5.93 20.87
C ASN A 168 5.54 -5.06 20.48
N PHE A 169 4.67 -4.73 21.44
CA PHE A 169 3.55 -3.81 21.23
C PHE A 169 3.99 -2.39 21.54
N TYR A 170 4.68 -1.75 20.61
CA TYR A 170 4.99 -0.33 20.75
C TYR A 170 3.78 0.51 20.30
N HIS A 171 3.25 1.31 21.22
CA HIS A 171 2.10 2.19 20.94
C HIS A 171 2.38 3.17 19.77
N VAL A 172 3.64 3.53 19.53
CA VAL A 172 4.09 4.38 18.42
C VAL A 172 3.71 3.81 17.04
N ILE A 173 3.63 2.48 16.91
CA ILE A 173 3.30 1.81 15.66
C ILE A 173 1.84 2.05 15.29
N PHE A 174 0.95 2.07 16.28
CA PHE A 174 -0.46 2.37 16.03
C PHE A 174 -0.64 3.80 15.55
N ALA A 175 0.10 4.77 16.11
CA ALA A 175 0.03 6.15 15.64
C ALA A 175 0.53 6.30 14.19
N HIS A 176 1.65 5.65 13.83
CA HIS A 176 2.13 5.59 12.44
C HIS A 176 1.14 4.88 11.51
N ALA A 177 0.60 3.74 11.95
CA ALA A 177 -0.36 2.95 11.18
C ALA A 177 -1.67 3.72 10.96
N THR A 178 -2.17 4.45 11.96
CA THR A 178 -3.36 5.31 11.84
C THR A 178 -3.10 6.46 10.86
N PHE A 179 -1.95 7.11 10.94
CA PHE A 179 -1.58 8.17 9.99
C PHE A 179 -1.50 7.64 8.55
N LEU A 180 -0.78 6.54 8.33
CA LEU A 180 -0.66 5.89 7.02
C LEU A 180 -2.03 5.42 6.49
N PHE A 181 -2.86 4.83 7.36
CA PHE A 181 -4.21 4.41 7.03
C PHE A 181 -5.06 5.59 6.55
N LEU A 182 -5.04 6.73 7.24
CA LEU A 182 -5.77 7.93 6.83
C LEU A 182 -5.29 8.45 5.48
N LEU A 183 -3.98 8.54 5.24
CA LEU A 183 -3.43 8.97 3.95
C LEU A 183 -3.85 8.03 2.81
N ILE A 184 -3.84 6.72 3.06
CA ILE A 184 -4.29 5.73 2.07
C ILE A 184 -5.80 5.85 1.83
N LEU A 185 -6.60 6.07 2.88
CA LEU A 185 -8.04 6.25 2.78
C LEU A 185 -8.40 7.48 1.96
N ILE A 186 -7.76 8.61 2.24
CA ILE A 186 -7.89 9.84 1.45
C ILE A 186 -7.51 9.56 -0.02
N ARG A 187 -6.42 8.81 -0.27
CA ARG A 187 -5.99 8.45 -1.62
C ARG A 187 -7.00 7.57 -2.36
N GLU A 188 -7.61 6.58 -1.71
CA GLU A 188 -8.65 5.76 -2.33
C GLU A 188 -9.92 6.59 -2.62
N MET A 189 -10.30 7.51 -1.73
CA MET A 189 -11.43 8.41 -2.00
C MET A 189 -11.18 9.37 -3.18
N ILE A 190 -9.96 9.90 -3.33
CA ILE A 190 -9.57 10.69 -4.51
C ILE A 190 -9.60 9.83 -5.77
N LYS A 191 -9.21 8.57 -5.68
CA LYS A 191 -9.25 7.63 -6.80
C LYS A 191 -10.68 7.31 -7.24
N ASP A 192 -11.65 7.29 -6.33
CA ASP A 192 -13.06 7.16 -6.71
C ASP A 192 -13.55 8.39 -7.49
N LEU A 193 -13.09 9.60 -7.11
CA LEU A 193 -13.35 10.83 -7.88
C LEU A 193 -12.70 10.79 -9.27
N GLU A 194 -11.48 10.28 -9.37
CA GLU A 194 -10.78 10.04 -10.64
C GLU A 194 -11.58 9.08 -11.55
N ASN A 195 -12.14 8.00 -10.98
CA ASN A 195 -12.75 6.88 -11.71
C ASN A 195 -14.26 6.95 -11.88
N LEU A 196 -14.87 8.12 -11.62
CA LEU A 196 -16.32 8.31 -11.56
C LEU A 196 -17.05 7.74 -12.79
N LYS A 197 -16.54 7.98 -14.01
CA LYS A 197 -17.17 7.51 -15.25
C LYS A 197 -17.23 5.98 -15.34
N GLY A 198 -16.11 5.30 -15.06
CA GLY A 198 -16.07 3.83 -15.08
C GLY A 198 -16.85 3.21 -13.94
N ASP A 199 -16.94 3.88 -12.79
CA ASP A 199 -17.75 3.42 -11.65
C ASP A 199 -19.24 3.44 -11.96
N ILE A 200 -19.74 4.53 -12.57
CA ILE A 200 -21.13 4.64 -13.03
C ILE A 200 -21.44 3.55 -14.06
N ALA A 201 -20.56 3.35 -15.04
CA ALA A 201 -20.78 2.39 -16.12
C ALA A 201 -20.81 0.91 -15.66
N ASN A 202 -20.24 0.59 -14.50
CA ASN A 202 -20.15 -0.77 -13.96
C ASN A 202 -20.98 -0.97 -12.68
N ASP A 203 -21.87 -0.03 -12.34
CA ASP A 203 -22.72 -0.06 -11.16
C ASP A 203 -21.94 -0.16 -9.82
N TYR A 204 -20.84 0.58 -9.72
CA TYR A 204 -20.09 0.71 -8.48
C TYR A 204 -20.67 1.86 -7.68
N GLN A 205 -21.21 1.55 -6.51
CA GLN A 205 -21.89 2.52 -5.65
C GLN A 205 -20.88 3.26 -4.77
N THR A 206 -19.80 3.81 -5.34
CA THR A 206 -18.79 4.59 -4.60
C THR A 206 -19.39 5.88 -4.02
N ILE A 207 -18.70 6.51 -3.06
CA ILE A 207 -19.19 7.76 -2.43
C ILE A 207 -19.52 8.84 -3.48
N PRO A 208 -18.65 9.14 -4.47
CA PRO A 208 -18.98 10.16 -5.46
C PRO A 208 -20.12 9.75 -6.41
N VAL A 209 -20.33 8.46 -6.66
CA VAL A 209 -21.47 7.97 -7.46
C VAL A 209 -22.78 8.17 -6.70
N ARG A 210 -22.82 7.76 -5.42
CA ARG A 210 -24.06 7.75 -4.63
C ARG A 210 -24.43 9.09 -4.02
N PHE A 211 -23.43 9.86 -3.57
CA PHE A 211 -23.62 11.11 -2.82
C PHE A 211 -23.10 12.34 -3.57
N GLY A 212 -22.50 12.14 -4.74
CA GLY A 212 -21.97 13.22 -5.56
C GLY A 212 -20.57 13.69 -5.14
N GLU A 213 -19.95 14.45 -6.03
CA GLU A 213 -18.59 14.94 -5.91
C GLU A 213 -18.38 15.85 -4.70
N LYS A 214 -19.34 16.73 -4.41
CA LYS A 214 -19.24 17.70 -3.31
C LYS A 214 -19.15 17.00 -1.95
N ILE A 215 -19.98 15.98 -1.70
CA ILE A 215 -19.95 15.23 -0.44
C ILE A 215 -18.62 14.47 -0.31
N SER A 216 -18.13 13.86 -1.40
CA SER A 216 -16.81 13.22 -1.39
C SER A 216 -15.68 14.18 -0.99
N LYS A 217 -15.65 15.41 -1.54
CA LYS A 217 -14.66 16.44 -1.16
C LYS A 217 -14.77 16.84 0.31
N GLN A 218 -15.98 16.95 0.85
CA GLN A 218 -16.19 17.24 2.27
C GLN A 218 -15.64 16.12 3.17
N VAL A 219 -15.94 14.87 2.86
CA VAL A 219 -15.42 13.71 3.62
C VAL A 219 -13.90 13.66 3.54
N ILE A 220 -13.31 13.87 2.36
CA ILE A 220 -11.84 13.93 2.20
C ILE A 220 -11.25 15.07 3.04
N THR A 221 -11.91 16.23 3.10
CA THR A 221 -11.47 17.36 3.91
C THR A 221 -11.45 17.00 5.40
N ILE A 222 -12.53 16.38 5.91
CA ILE A 222 -12.61 15.92 7.31
C ILE A 222 -11.52 14.90 7.61
N LEU A 223 -11.32 13.91 6.74
CA LEU A 223 -10.27 12.91 6.90
C LEU A 223 -8.88 13.55 6.89
N THR A 224 -8.64 14.52 6.00
CA THR A 224 -7.36 15.24 5.93
C THR A 224 -7.09 16.00 7.23
N ILE A 225 -8.08 16.71 7.77
CA ILE A 225 -7.95 17.41 9.06
C ILE A 225 -7.72 16.42 10.20
N SER A 226 -8.37 15.26 10.17
CA SER A 226 -8.20 14.23 11.20
C SER A 226 -6.77 13.66 11.25
N THR A 227 -5.96 13.80 10.19
CA THR A 227 -4.53 13.42 10.20
C THR A 227 -3.70 14.22 11.20
N VAL A 228 -4.17 15.39 11.63
CA VAL A 228 -3.51 16.20 12.67
C VAL A 228 -3.39 15.44 13.99
N ILE A 229 -4.39 14.63 14.33
CA ILE A 229 -4.44 13.91 15.61
C ILE A 229 -3.30 12.88 15.75
N PRO A 230 -3.13 11.90 14.84
CA PRO A 230 -2.03 10.94 14.96
C PRO A 230 -0.67 11.61 14.82
N VAL A 231 -0.52 12.65 14.00
CA VAL A 231 0.75 13.38 13.88
C VAL A 231 1.11 14.12 15.16
N TYR A 232 0.15 14.80 15.80
CA TYR A 232 0.36 15.42 17.11
C TYR A 232 0.82 14.39 18.14
N ILE A 233 0.17 13.22 18.19
CA ILE A 233 0.58 12.12 19.07
C ILE A 233 2.02 11.66 18.77
N LEU A 234 2.41 11.57 17.49
CA LEU A 234 3.75 11.14 17.09
C LEU A 234 4.82 12.14 17.53
N ILE A 235 4.60 13.44 17.32
CA ILE A 235 5.57 14.48 17.66
C ILE A 235 5.67 14.66 19.18
N GLU A 236 4.56 14.82 19.87
CA GLU A 236 4.56 15.22 21.28
C GLU A 236 4.73 14.05 22.26
N LYS A 237 4.24 12.86 21.93
CA LYS A 237 4.25 11.72 22.88
C LYS A 237 5.33 10.68 22.60
N PHE A 238 5.73 10.50 21.35
CA PHE A 238 6.60 9.39 20.97
C PHE A 238 8.01 9.79 20.52
N ASP A 239 8.33 11.09 20.51
CA ASP A 239 9.65 11.63 20.14
C ASP A 239 10.25 10.93 18.91
N VAL A 240 9.66 11.21 17.74
CA VAL A 240 10.03 10.60 16.46
C VAL A 240 11.32 11.16 15.85
N GLY A 241 12.19 11.78 16.66
CA GLY A 241 13.45 12.37 16.22
C GLY A 241 13.25 13.37 15.07
N TYR A 242 14.11 13.29 14.05
CA TYR A 242 14.10 14.20 12.89
C TYR A 242 12.96 13.92 11.90
N MET A 243 12.09 12.94 12.17
CA MET A 243 10.91 12.68 11.34
C MET A 243 9.83 13.76 11.54
N ASP A 244 9.93 14.57 12.59
CA ASP A 244 9.12 15.77 12.81
C ASP A 244 9.10 16.71 11.59
N ILE A 245 10.25 16.93 10.95
CA ILE A 245 10.38 17.73 9.72
C ILE A 245 9.49 17.19 8.61
N TYR A 246 9.45 15.86 8.43
CA TYR A 246 8.57 15.23 7.45
C TYR A 246 7.09 15.50 7.76
N PHE A 247 6.71 15.42 9.04
CA PHE A 247 5.33 15.69 9.45
C PHE A 247 4.94 17.16 9.26
N TYR A 248 5.81 18.12 9.59
CA TYR A 248 5.56 19.54 9.34
C TYR A 248 5.43 19.86 7.85
N LEU A 249 6.33 19.33 7.02
CA LEU A 249 6.23 19.46 5.57
C LEU A 249 4.95 18.83 5.05
N THR A 250 4.59 17.65 5.56
CA THR A 250 3.35 16.97 5.18
C THR A 250 2.13 17.83 5.47
N PHE A 251 2.05 18.51 6.62
CA PHE A 251 0.95 19.42 6.89
C PHE A 251 0.88 20.57 5.89
N LEU A 252 2.00 21.20 5.56
CA LEU A 252 2.04 22.26 4.55
C LEU A 252 1.54 21.74 3.19
N PHE A 253 1.97 20.54 2.79
CA PHE A 253 1.50 19.88 1.58
C PHE A 253 0.01 19.56 1.62
N LEU A 254 -0.52 19.10 2.77
CA LEU A 254 -1.94 18.78 2.93
C LEU A 254 -2.83 20.02 2.87
N ILE A 255 -2.36 21.18 3.34
CA ILE A 255 -3.07 22.46 3.17
C ILE A 255 -3.18 22.81 1.68
N GLY A 256 -2.08 22.74 0.93
CA GLY A 256 -2.09 22.96 -0.52
C GLY A 256 -2.96 21.93 -1.28
N PHE A 257 -2.93 20.67 -0.84
CA PHE A 257 -3.79 19.60 -1.35
C PHE A 257 -5.28 19.94 -1.17
N LEU A 258 -5.70 20.43 0.00
CA LEU A 258 -7.09 20.81 0.25
C LEU A 258 -7.53 21.98 -0.64
N PHE A 259 -6.68 23.01 -0.79
CA PHE A 259 -6.98 24.11 -1.70
C PHE A 259 -7.20 23.60 -3.14
N LYS A 260 -6.30 22.75 -3.62
CA LYS A 260 -6.42 22.19 -4.97
C LYS A 260 -7.62 21.24 -5.11
N LEU A 261 -7.96 20.46 -4.08
CA LEU A 261 -9.13 19.58 -4.05
C LEU A 261 -10.43 20.34 -4.35
N TRP A 262 -10.62 21.50 -3.73
CA TRP A 262 -11.82 22.31 -3.91
C TRP A 262 -11.88 23.02 -5.28
N GLN A 263 -10.74 23.25 -5.92
CA GLN A 263 -10.65 23.77 -7.30
C GLN A 263 -10.80 22.69 -8.38
N SER A 264 -10.69 21.42 -8.01
CA SER A 264 -10.61 20.32 -8.97
C SER A 264 -11.98 19.90 -9.46
N ASN A 265 -12.28 20.05 -10.75
CA ASN A 265 -13.54 19.57 -11.35
C ASN A 265 -13.31 18.64 -12.57
N LEU A 266 -12.05 18.35 -12.88
CA LEU A 266 -11.64 17.57 -14.05
C LEU A 266 -10.86 16.33 -13.61
N HIS A 267 -10.95 15.27 -14.40
CA HIS A 267 -10.25 14.00 -14.17
C HIS A 267 -8.74 14.21 -13.92
N GLU A 268 -8.08 15.04 -14.74
CA GLU A 268 -6.63 15.29 -14.62
C GLU A 268 -6.23 15.90 -13.26
N ASN A 269 -7.10 16.74 -12.69
CA ASN A 269 -6.85 17.32 -11.38
C ASN A 269 -6.89 16.25 -10.28
N TYR A 270 -7.80 15.28 -10.38
CA TYR A 270 -7.86 14.14 -9.47
C TYR A 270 -6.68 13.19 -9.63
N VAL A 271 -6.23 12.96 -10.87
CA VAL A 271 -4.99 12.20 -11.13
C VAL A 271 -3.79 12.88 -10.47
N LEU A 272 -3.68 14.20 -10.55
CA LEU A 272 -2.62 14.95 -9.88
C LEU A 272 -2.69 14.77 -8.35
N LEU A 273 -3.86 15.00 -7.74
CA LEU A 273 -4.06 14.84 -6.29
C LEU A 273 -3.75 13.40 -5.83
N HIS A 274 -4.18 12.40 -6.59
CA HIS A 274 -3.88 11.00 -6.34
C HIS A 274 -2.37 10.74 -6.33
N ASN A 275 -1.65 11.28 -7.31
CA ASN A 275 -0.21 11.14 -7.42
C ASN A 275 0.54 11.93 -6.33
N THR A 276 0.07 13.10 -5.93
CA THR A 276 0.65 13.86 -4.80
C THR A 276 0.60 13.06 -3.51
N LEU A 277 -0.53 12.43 -3.18
CA LEU A 277 -0.64 11.55 -2.01
C LEU A 277 0.26 10.32 -2.12
N LYS A 278 0.41 9.76 -3.33
CA LYS A 278 1.35 8.65 -3.57
C LYS A 278 2.80 9.07 -3.29
N VAL A 279 3.22 10.25 -3.75
CA VAL A 279 4.55 10.81 -3.46
C VAL A 279 4.73 11.02 -1.96
N LEU A 280 3.72 11.58 -1.27
CA LEU A 280 3.76 11.82 0.17
C LEU A 280 3.94 10.53 0.98
N ILE A 281 3.24 9.46 0.60
CA ILE A 281 3.37 8.14 1.23
C ILE A 281 4.78 7.56 0.99
N VAL A 282 5.28 7.62 -0.25
CA VAL A 282 6.63 7.13 -0.58
C VAL A 282 7.70 7.92 0.16
N ALA A 283 7.59 9.25 0.20
CA ALA A 283 8.47 10.11 0.98
C ALA A 283 8.46 9.72 2.47
N GLY A 284 7.28 9.46 3.03
CA GLY A 284 7.13 8.99 4.41
C GLY A 284 7.89 7.70 4.68
N VAL A 285 7.87 6.73 3.75
CA VAL A 285 8.65 5.49 3.85
C VAL A 285 10.14 5.78 3.99
N PHE A 286 10.71 6.66 3.15
CA PHE A 286 12.13 7.02 3.25
C PHE A 286 12.45 7.81 4.53
N CYS A 287 11.53 8.65 4.98
CA CYS A 287 11.69 9.44 6.21
C CYS A 287 11.65 8.62 7.50
N ILE A 288 11.25 7.33 7.46
CA ILE A 288 11.35 6.43 8.64
C ILE A 288 12.79 6.36 9.18
N VAL A 289 13.80 6.50 8.30
CA VAL A 289 15.22 6.53 8.69
C VAL A 289 15.54 7.69 9.65
N LEU A 290 14.77 8.78 9.57
CA LEU A 290 14.97 9.99 10.38
C LEU A 290 14.52 9.82 11.83
N ILE A 291 13.80 8.74 12.17
CA ILE A 291 13.40 8.44 13.55
C ILE A 291 14.63 8.28 14.44
N ASN A 292 15.61 7.52 13.99
CA ASN A 292 16.88 7.38 14.69
C ASN A 292 18.03 7.09 13.71
N PRO A 293 18.61 8.13 13.07
CA PRO A 293 19.70 7.96 12.11
C PRO A 293 20.95 7.30 12.72
N ILE A 294 21.11 7.36 14.04
CA ILE A 294 22.27 6.84 14.77
C ILE A 294 22.34 5.30 14.73
N VAL A 295 21.21 4.63 14.45
CA VAL A 295 21.15 3.17 14.20
C VAL A 295 22.06 2.78 13.02
N LEU A 296 22.21 3.66 12.01
CA LEU A 296 23.12 3.43 10.88
C LEU A 296 24.59 3.60 11.25
N ILE A 297 24.89 4.44 12.24
CA ILE A 297 26.27 4.80 12.64
C ILE A 297 26.89 3.71 13.52
N HIS A 298 26.13 3.13 14.44
CA HIS A 298 26.60 2.02 15.27
C HIS A 298 26.93 0.75 14.46
N GLY A 299 26.28 0.55 13.31
CA GLY A 299 26.67 -0.48 12.35
C GLY A 299 28.09 -0.31 11.78
N LYS A 300 28.57 0.93 11.67
CA LYS A 300 29.93 1.26 11.19
C LYS A 300 31.01 1.11 12.26
N ALA A 301 30.69 1.38 13.53
CA ALA A 301 31.63 1.27 14.64
C ALA A 301 32.08 -0.18 14.89
N VAL A 302 31.20 -1.15 14.61
CA VAL A 302 31.47 -2.58 14.77
C VAL A 302 32.27 -3.16 13.59
N LEU A 303 32.17 -2.60 12.39
CA LEU A 303 33.03 -3.00 11.24
C LEU A 303 34.52 -2.71 11.47
N ARG A 304 34.86 -1.98 12.54
CA ARG A 304 36.24 -1.66 12.95
C ARG A 304 36.71 -2.47 14.17
N MET A 305 35.88 -3.37 14.71
CA MET A 305 36.26 -4.39 15.70
C MET A 305 36.28 -5.77 15.03
#